data_AF-A0A4Y2IQG3-F1
#
_entry.id   AF-A0A4Y2IQG3-F1
#
_cell.length_a   1.000
_cell.length_b   1.000
_cell.length_c   1.000
_cell.angle_alpha   90.00
_cell.angle_beta   90.00
_cell.angle_gamma   90.00
#
_symmetry.space_group_name_H-M   'P 1'
#
loop_
_entity.id
_entity.type
_entity.pdbx_description
1 polymer ?
#
loop_
_entity_poly.entity_id
_entity_poly.type
_entity_poly.pdbx_seq_one_letter_code
_entity_poly.pdbx_strand_id
1 'polypeptide(L)'
;MDSSFKIRTKDDIDKFVSAESPNINVNRRLFEIVTICMVHGPCGIINPNAPCMKDGECSKQFPKPFREETEENVNGSPVYKRRCIEPVRLGKHYIDNRWIVPYNPWLSKHYNAHINVEVCASVKSVKYLNKYVYKGHDAASITLKNDDSVNHDEILNF
;
A
#
# COMPACT_ATOMS: atom_id res chain seq x y z
N MET A 1 -10.28 -20.20 -18.30
CA MET A 1 -9.31 -19.11 -18.10
C MET A 1 -8.00 -19.55 -18.73
N ASP A 2 -7.54 -18.82 -19.74
CA ASP A 2 -6.34 -19.16 -20.50
C ASP A 2 -5.10 -19.22 -19.57
N SER A 3 -4.24 -20.21 -19.78
CA SER A 3 -3.11 -20.52 -18.89
C SER A 3 -2.03 -19.42 -18.89
N SER A 4 -2.05 -18.57 -19.92
CA SER A 4 -1.11 -17.48 -20.22
C SER A 4 -1.16 -16.30 -19.24
N PHE A 5 -2.26 -16.10 -18.51
CA PHE A 5 -2.43 -14.95 -17.59
C PHE A 5 -2.23 -15.28 -16.11
N LYS A 6 -1.89 -16.52 -15.77
CA LYS A 6 -1.70 -16.91 -14.37
C LYS A 6 -0.32 -16.42 -13.91
N ILE A 7 -0.30 -15.54 -12.92
CA ILE A 7 0.91 -15.15 -12.19
C ILE A 7 1.38 -16.38 -11.39
N ARG A 8 2.42 -17.05 -11.87
CA ARG A 8 2.92 -18.30 -11.26
C ARG A 8 4.37 -18.21 -10.80
N THR A 9 5.13 -17.27 -11.33
CA THR A 9 6.56 -17.14 -11.06
C THR A 9 6.88 -15.79 -10.46
N LYS A 10 8.05 -15.69 -9.82
CA LYS A 10 8.62 -14.42 -9.32
C LYS A 10 8.70 -13.36 -10.42
N ASP A 11 9.10 -13.76 -11.63
CA ASP A 11 9.19 -12.85 -12.77
C ASP A 11 7.82 -12.35 -13.22
N ASP A 12 6.79 -13.19 -13.15
CA ASP A 12 5.43 -12.74 -13.44
C ASP A 12 4.94 -11.75 -12.39
N ILE A 13 5.26 -11.97 -11.12
CA ILE A 13 4.94 -11.01 -10.04
C ILE A 13 5.59 -9.66 -10.34
N ASP A 14 6.90 -9.67 -10.64
CA ASP A 14 7.70 -8.46 -10.86
C ASP A 14 7.26 -7.67 -12.12
N LYS A 15 6.61 -8.32 -13.09
CA LYS A 15 5.99 -7.62 -14.25
C LYS A 15 4.80 -6.76 -13.84
N PHE A 16 4.06 -7.14 -12.80
CA PHE A 16 2.82 -6.47 -12.41
C PHE A 16 2.92 -5.69 -11.11
N VAL A 17 3.83 -6.05 -10.21
CA VAL A 17 3.97 -5.42 -8.90
C VAL A 17 5.43 -5.04 -8.66
N SER A 18 5.64 -3.80 -8.25
CA SER A 18 6.94 -3.32 -7.79
C SER A 18 6.81 -2.79 -6.37
N ALA A 19 7.87 -2.97 -5.59
CA ALA A 19 8.06 -2.32 -4.30
C ALA A 19 9.34 -1.47 -4.30
N GLU A 20 9.76 -1.00 -5.48
CA GLU A 20 10.94 -0.17 -5.68
C GLU A 20 10.55 1.23 -6.19
N SER A 21 11.34 2.23 -5.83
CA SER A 21 11.25 3.55 -6.42
C SER A 21 11.57 3.47 -7.93
N PRO A 22 10.73 4.01 -8.82
CA PRO A 22 11.03 4.07 -10.24
C PRO A 22 12.32 4.83 -10.53
N ASN A 23 12.95 4.54 -11.66
CA ASN A 23 14.04 5.40 -12.13
C ASN A 23 13.45 6.71 -12.72
N ILE A 24 13.83 7.85 -12.14
CA ILE A 24 13.35 9.17 -12.57
C ILE A 24 13.69 9.49 -14.03
N ASN A 25 14.83 9.01 -14.53
CA ASN A 25 15.30 9.24 -15.91
C ASN A 25 14.57 8.36 -16.93
N VAL A 26 14.00 7.23 -16.49
CA VAL A 26 13.22 6.33 -17.34
C VAL A 26 11.73 6.69 -17.31
N ASN A 27 11.21 7.04 -16.14
CA ASN A 27 9.79 7.27 -15.96
C ASN A 27 9.46 8.33 -14.90
N ARG A 28 9.73 9.58 -15.23
CA ARG A 28 9.51 10.72 -14.32
C ARG A 28 8.10 10.77 -13.74
N ARG A 29 7.07 10.55 -14.59
CA ARG A 29 5.68 10.60 -14.14
C ARG A 29 5.36 9.52 -13.11
N LEU A 30 5.82 8.29 -13.30
CA LEU A 30 5.62 7.23 -12.32
C LEU A 30 6.38 7.54 -11.03
N PHE A 31 7.61 8.04 -11.14
CA PHE A 31 8.43 8.40 -10.01
C PHE A 31 7.75 9.44 -9.11
N GLU A 32 7.23 10.52 -9.70
CA GLU A 32 6.45 11.54 -8.97
C GLU A 32 5.26 10.91 -8.24
N ILE A 33 4.48 10.06 -8.92
CA ILE A 33 3.32 9.40 -8.31
C ILE A 33 3.74 8.48 -7.16
N VAL A 34 4.77 7.65 -7.36
CA VAL A 34 5.22 6.69 -6.33
C VAL A 34 5.80 7.40 -5.12
N THR A 35 6.61 8.44 -5.34
CA THR A 35 7.21 9.21 -4.24
C THR A 35 6.19 9.99 -3.42
N ILE A 36 5.06 10.41 -4.03
CA ILE A 36 3.97 11.10 -3.34
C ILE A 36 3.00 10.11 -2.68
N CYS A 37 2.59 9.07 -3.41
CA CYS A 37 1.45 8.24 -3.05
C CYS A 37 1.82 6.85 -2.55
N MET A 38 3.02 6.33 -2.80
CA MET A 38 3.38 4.94 -2.48
C MET A 38 4.53 4.84 -1.48
N VAL A 39 4.91 5.94 -0.82
CA VAL A 39 5.87 5.92 0.29
C VAL A 39 5.10 5.74 1.59
N HIS A 40 5.43 4.68 2.33
CA HIS A 40 4.96 4.56 3.71
C HIS A 40 5.55 5.71 4.52
N GLY A 41 4.68 6.44 5.22
CA GLY A 41 5.10 7.58 6.02
C GLY A 41 6.10 7.18 7.11
N PRO A 42 6.90 8.13 7.63
CA PRO A 42 7.77 7.87 8.75
C PRO A 42 6.99 7.28 9.93
N CYS A 43 7.50 6.19 10.48
CA CYS A 43 6.96 5.48 11.63
C CYS A 43 8.10 4.86 12.45
N GLY A 44 7.76 4.10 13.49
CA GLY A 44 8.75 3.51 14.39
C GLY A 44 9.39 4.58 15.26
N ILE A 45 10.70 4.47 15.47
CA ILE A 45 11.46 5.42 16.29
C ILE A 45 11.39 6.84 15.71
N ILE A 46 11.29 6.98 14.38
CA ILE A 46 11.24 8.28 13.70
C ILE A 46 9.92 9.00 13.98
N ASN A 47 8.82 8.26 14.13
CA ASN A 47 7.51 8.80 14.46
C ASN A 47 6.68 7.76 15.23
N PRO A 48 6.82 7.70 16.56
CA PRO A 48 6.11 6.74 17.40
C PRO A 48 4.60 6.93 17.42
N ASN A 49 4.12 8.14 17.07
CA ASN A 49 2.71 8.51 17.06
C ASN A 49 2.04 8.27 15.70
N ALA A 50 2.72 7.67 14.72
CA ALA A 50 2.13 7.42 13.42
C ALA A 50 0.90 6.48 13.56
N PRO A 51 -0.19 6.68 12.79
CA PRO A 51 -1.41 5.87 12.90
C PRO A 51 -1.21 4.36 12.68
N CYS A 52 -0.11 3.97 12.04
CA CYS A 52 0.25 2.58 11.83
C CYS A 52 0.91 1.92 13.05
N MET A 53 1.34 2.69 14.05
CA MET A 53 2.03 2.18 15.24
C MET A 53 1.04 1.49 16.17
N LYS A 54 1.41 0.28 16.63
CA LYS A 54 0.71 -0.51 17.63
C LYS A 54 1.75 -1.19 18.52
N ASP A 55 1.60 -1.06 19.83
CA ASP A 55 2.50 -1.69 20.81
C ASP A 55 3.99 -1.41 20.57
N GLY A 56 4.32 -0.18 20.13
CA GLY A 56 5.69 0.24 19.84
C GLY A 56 6.23 -0.17 18.47
N GLU A 57 5.47 -0.94 17.68
CA GLU A 57 5.89 -1.41 16.36
C GLU A 57 4.95 -0.94 15.24
N CYS A 58 5.47 -0.82 14.02
CA CYS A 58 4.62 -0.57 12.87
C CYS A 58 3.78 -1.82 12.57
N SER A 59 2.45 -1.70 12.64
CA SER A 59 1.52 -2.81 12.31
C SER A 59 1.63 -3.31 10.87
N LYS A 60 2.30 -2.56 9.99
CA LYS A 60 2.62 -2.95 8.61
C LYS A 60 4.06 -3.43 8.43
N GLN A 61 4.84 -3.45 9.51
CA GLN A 61 6.24 -3.90 9.59
C GLN A 61 7.16 -3.11 8.64
N PHE A 62 7.03 -1.79 8.66
CA PHE A 62 7.99 -0.90 8.00
C PHE A 62 9.07 -0.43 8.99
N PRO A 63 10.32 -0.22 8.51
CA PRO A 63 10.80 -0.48 7.15
C PRO A 63 10.90 -1.98 6.82
N LYS A 64 10.60 -2.36 5.57
CA LYS A 64 10.77 -3.75 5.10
C LYS A 64 12.25 -4.10 4.92
N PRO A 65 12.68 -5.36 5.02
CA PRO A 65 14.05 -5.72 4.69
C PRO A 65 14.34 -5.53 3.19
N PHE A 66 15.59 -5.25 2.84
CA PHE A 66 16.05 -5.31 1.45
C PHE A 66 16.00 -6.77 0.95
N ARG A 67 15.73 -6.93 -0.34
CA ARG A 67 15.66 -8.21 -1.05
C ARG A 67 16.08 -8.02 -2.50
N GLU A 68 17.05 -8.80 -2.95
CA GLU A 68 17.54 -8.71 -4.33
C GLU A 68 16.55 -9.30 -5.35
N GLU A 69 15.72 -10.24 -4.91
CA GLU A 69 14.71 -10.90 -5.73
C GLU A 69 13.40 -11.06 -4.97
N THR A 70 12.30 -11.22 -5.71
CA THR A 70 11.02 -11.60 -5.13
C THR A 70 11.08 -13.05 -4.65
N GLU A 71 10.56 -13.31 -3.46
CA GLU A 71 10.49 -14.66 -2.89
C GLU A 71 9.02 -15.08 -2.74
N GLU A 72 8.72 -16.30 -3.19
CA GLU A 72 7.43 -16.92 -2.95
C GLU A 72 7.31 -17.26 -1.47
N ASN A 73 6.21 -16.86 -0.85
CA ASN A 73 5.96 -17.17 0.55
C ASN A 73 5.01 -18.37 0.63
N VAL A 74 5.53 -19.51 1.11
CA VAL A 74 4.78 -20.77 1.30
C VAL A 74 3.50 -20.57 2.13
N ASN A 75 3.46 -19.54 2.98
CA ASN A 75 2.35 -19.29 3.90
C ASN A 75 1.63 -17.95 3.67
N GLY A 76 1.81 -17.24 2.55
CA GLY A 76 1.21 -15.91 2.41
C GLY A 76 1.42 -15.17 1.09
N SER A 77 1.40 -13.83 1.18
CA SER A 77 1.74 -12.93 0.08
C SER A 77 3.25 -12.99 -0.19
N PRO A 78 3.71 -12.83 -1.44
CA PRO A 78 5.12 -12.88 -1.77
C PRO A 78 5.89 -11.75 -1.07
N VAL A 79 7.16 -12.00 -0.80
CA VAL A 79 8.09 -10.98 -0.32
C VAL A 79 8.71 -10.33 -1.55
N TYR A 80 8.30 -9.09 -1.83
CA TYR A 80 8.73 -8.38 -3.03
C TYR A 80 10.21 -7.97 -2.99
N LYS A 81 10.83 -7.98 -4.17
CA LYS A 81 12.12 -7.37 -4.45
C LYS A 81 12.17 -5.91 -4.00
N ARG A 82 13.23 -5.57 -3.26
CA ARG A 82 13.57 -4.24 -2.72
C ARG A 82 15.09 -4.11 -2.71
N ARG A 83 15.71 -3.73 -3.82
CA ARG A 83 17.18 -3.64 -3.87
C ARG A 83 17.71 -2.45 -3.09
N CYS A 84 18.91 -2.59 -2.54
CA CYS A 84 19.62 -1.50 -1.88
C CYS A 84 20.26 -0.61 -2.95
N ILE A 85 19.55 0.45 -3.34
CA ILE A 85 20.02 1.48 -4.27
C ILE A 85 20.14 2.82 -3.54
N GLU A 86 20.68 3.83 -4.22
CA GLU A 86 20.75 5.18 -3.66
C GLU A 86 19.36 5.68 -3.24
N PRO A 87 19.21 6.16 -1.99
CA PRO A 87 17.94 6.65 -1.50
C PRO A 87 17.54 7.97 -2.18
N VAL A 88 16.24 8.16 -2.34
CA VAL A 88 15.67 9.39 -2.88
C VAL A 88 15.42 10.38 -1.75
N ARG A 89 15.84 11.63 -1.93
CA ARG A 89 15.51 12.71 -0.98
C ARG A 89 14.09 13.19 -1.20
N LEU A 90 13.20 12.98 -0.23
CA LEU A 90 11.83 13.49 -0.20
C LEU A 90 11.68 14.48 0.97
N GLY A 91 11.75 15.77 0.64
CA GLY A 91 11.78 16.86 1.62
C GLY A 91 13.00 16.76 2.53
N LYS A 92 12.76 16.53 3.82
CA LYS A 92 13.80 16.39 4.86
C LYS A 92 14.25 14.94 5.11
N HIS A 93 13.63 13.95 4.45
CA HIS A 93 13.92 12.53 4.69
C HIS A 93 14.56 11.90 3.45
N TYR A 94 15.41 10.90 3.68
CA TYR A 94 15.92 10.02 2.64
C TYR A 94 15.12 8.72 2.67
N ILE A 95 14.54 8.38 1.53
CA ILE A 95 13.63 7.25 1.38
C ILE A 95 14.28 6.25 0.43
N ASP A 96 14.52 5.05 0.95
CA ASP A 96 14.97 3.90 0.16
C ASP A 96 13.80 2.94 -0.13
N ASN A 97 14.08 1.88 -0.87
CA ASN A 97 13.10 0.88 -1.28
C ASN A 97 12.43 0.13 -0.11
N ARG A 98 12.90 0.24 1.13
CA ARG A 98 12.28 -0.41 2.29
C ARG A 98 10.96 0.23 2.70
N TRP A 99 10.73 1.47 2.28
CA TRP A 99 9.56 2.27 2.63
C TRP A 99 8.48 2.28 1.55
N ILE A 100 8.78 1.75 0.36
CA ILE A 100 7.82 1.75 -0.74
C ILE A 100 6.72 0.71 -0.50
N VAL A 101 5.47 1.14 -0.54
CA VAL A 101 4.30 0.27 -0.52
C VAL A 101 4.19 -0.42 -1.89
N PRO A 102 3.97 -1.75 -1.96
CA PRO A 102 3.84 -2.44 -3.25
C PRO A 102 2.73 -1.84 -4.12
N TYR A 103 3.04 -1.61 -5.39
CA TYR A 103 2.17 -0.94 -6.35
C TYR A 103 2.26 -1.60 -7.72
N ASN A 104 1.22 -1.41 -8.53
CA ASN A 104 1.26 -1.72 -9.95
C ASN A 104 1.56 -0.43 -10.75
N PRO A 105 2.65 -0.38 -11.54
CA PRO A 105 3.03 0.81 -12.29
C PRO A 105 1.94 1.38 -13.21
N TRP A 106 1.13 0.51 -13.81
CA TRP A 106 0.05 0.93 -14.71
C TRP A 106 -1.12 1.52 -13.91
N LEU A 107 -1.59 0.85 -12.87
CA LEU A 107 -2.69 1.33 -12.01
C LEU A 107 -2.34 2.66 -11.35
N SER A 108 -1.14 2.78 -10.77
CA SER A 108 -0.70 4.01 -10.12
C SER A 108 -0.68 5.19 -11.09
N LYS A 109 -0.21 4.98 -12.34
CA LYS A 109 -0.26 6.02 -13.37
C LYS A 109 -1.66 6.38 -13.80
N HIS A 110 -2.49 5.37 -14.03
CA HIS A 110 -3.83 5.56 -14.59
C HIS A 110 -4.73 6.34 -13.63
N TYR A 111 -4.64 6.04 -12.33
CA TYR A 111 -5.51 6.63 -11.31
C TYR A 111 -4.85 7.75 -10.50
N ASN A 112 -3.52 7.93 -10.59
CA ASN A 112 -2.78 8.95 -9.83
C ASN A 112 -3.11 8.93 -8.32
N ALA A 113 -3.17 7.73 -7.73
CA ALA A 113 -3.65 7.51 -6.37
C ALA A 113 -2.82 6.48 -5.62
N HIS A 114 -2.96 6.46 -4.28
CA HIS A 114 -2.38 5.43 -3.42
C HIS A 114 -3.15 4.10 -3.62
N ILE A 115 -2.59 3.20 -4.43
CA ILE A 115 -3.18 1.88 -4.71
C ILE A 115 -2.21 0.80 -4.25
N ASN A 116 -2.49 0.20 -3.08
CA ASN A 116 -1.76 -0.96 -2.59
C ASN A 116 -2.15 -2.20 -3.40
N VAL A 117 -1.17 -2.89 -3.97
CA VAL A 117 -1.40 -4.11 -4.75
C VAL A 117 -0.70 -5.28 -4.07
N GLU A 118 -1.46 -6.33 -3.78
CA GLU A 118 -0.95 -7.56 -3.19
C GLU A 118 -1.25 -8.76 -4.08
N VAL A 119 -0.23 -9.51 -4.47
CA VAL A 119 -0.40 -10.81 -5.11
C VAL A 119 -0.81 -11.83 -4.05
N CYS A 120 -1.92 -12.52 -4.27
CA CYS A 120 -2.41 -13.54 -3.37
C CYS A 120 -2.53 -14.89 -4.08
N ALA A 121 -1.56 -15.78 -3.84
CA ALA A 121 -1.52 -17.11 -4.43
C ALA A 121 -2.00 -18.24 -3.49
N SER A 122 -2.31 -17.93 -2.23
CA SER A 122 -2.68 -18.92 -1.20
C SER A 122 -4.18 -18.92 -0.90
N VAL A 123 -4.67 -19.93 -0.18
CA VAL A 123 -6.05 -20.03 0.34
C VAL A 123 -6.46 -18.82 1.20
N LYS A 124 -5.50 -18.04 1.71
CA LYS A 124 -5.76 -16.76 2.39
C LYS A 124 -6.40 -15.71 1.46
N SER A 125 -6.25 -15.85 0.14
CA SER A 125 -6.94 -15.04 -0.87
C SER A 125 -8.46 -15.10 -0.69
N VAL A 126 -9.01 -16.27 -0.41
CA VAL A 126 -10.46 -16.45 -0.19
C VAL A 126 -10.91 -15.70 1.06
N LYS A 127 -10.14 -15.76 2.15
CA LYS A 127 -10.42 -14.97 3.36
C LYS A 127 -10.35 -13.47 3.07
N TYR A 128 -9.36 -13.05 2.29
CA TYR A 128 -9.18 -11.65 1.93
C TYR A 128 -10.34 -11.15 1.07
N LEU A 129 -10.72 -11.85 0.00
CA LEU A 129 -11.87 -11.49 -0.84
C LEU A 129 -13.15 -11.37 -0.01
N ASN A 130 -13.46 -12.36 0.83
CA ASN A 130 -14.61 -12.31 1.71
C ASN A 130 -14.57 -11.11 2.66
N LYS A 131 -13.40 -10.80 3.24
CA LYS A 131 -13.25 -9.62 4.11
C LYS A 131 -13.69 -8.33 3.40
N TYR A 132 -13.33 -8.13 2.14
CA TYR A 132 -13.65 -6.89 1.40
C TYR A 132 -15.07 -6.89 0.84
N VAL A 133 -15.61 -8.04 0.44
CA VAL A 133 -17.02 -8.17 0.03
C VAL A 133 -17.95 -7.87 1.21
N TYR A 134 -17.61 -8.36 2.42
CA TYR A 134 -18.45 -8.25 3.61
C TYR A 134 -18.04 -7.14 4.57
N LYS A 135 -17.07 -6.28 4.23
CA LYS A 135 -16.65 -5.16 5.09
C LYS A 135 -17.76 -4.13 5.30
N GLY A 136 -18.82 -4.16 4.48
CA GLY A 136 -19.83 -3.11 4.39
C GLY A 136 -19.31 -1.89 3.62
N HIS A 137 -20.21 -1.02 3.18
CA HIS A 137 -19.83 0.25 2.56
C HIS A 137 -19.29 1.20 3.64
N ASP A 138 -18.12 1.79 3.39
CA ASP A 138 -17.67 2.96 4.17
C ASP A 138 -18.61 4.12 3.78
N ALA A 139 -19.69 4.31 4.54
CA ALA A 139 -20.70 5.34 4.31
C ALA A 139 -20.48 6.52 5.26
N ALA A 140 -20.37 7.72 4.71
CA ALA A 140 -20.40 8.96 5.48
C ALA A 140 -21.74 9.67 5.19
N SER A 141 -22.55 9.87 6.22
CA SER A 141 -23.77 10.68 6.12
C SER A 141 -23.44 12.12 6.51
N ILE A 142 -23.71 13.08 5.62
CA ILE A 142 -23.52 14.51 5.88
C ILE A 142 -24.91 15.14 5.96
N THR A 143 -25.28 15.61 7.16
CA THR A 143 -26.50 16.39 7.37
C THR A 143 -26.12 17.86 7.44
N LEU A 144 -26.52 18.65 6.44
CA LEU A 144 -26.40 20.10 6.48
C LEU A 144 -27.65 20.65 7.21
N LYS A 145 -27.46 21.19 8.42
CA LYS A 145 -28.50 21.94 9.14
C LYS A 145 -28.22 23.44 9.01
N ASN A 146 -29.24 24.21 8.66
CA ASN A 146 -29.19 25.68 8.53
C ASN A 146 -29.81 26.39 9.74
N ASP A 147 -29.66 25.87 10.96
CA ASP A 147 -30.19 26.52 12.16
C ASP A 147 -29.24 26.40 13.36
N ASP A 148 -29.03 27.53 14.04
CA ASP A 148 -28.15 27.78 15.19
C ASP A 148 -28.59 27.07 16.50
N SER A 149 -29.15 25.86 16.41
CA SER A 149 -29.43 25.05 17.61
C SER A 149 -28.99 23.60 17.41
N VAL A 150 -27.79 23.32 17.93
CA VAL A 150 -27.24 21.97 17.97
C VAL A 150 -27.83 21.26 19.19
N ASN A 151 -28.88 20.47 18.97
CA ASN A 151 -29.26 19.40 19.89
C ASN A 151 -28.77 18.06 19.29
N HIS A 152 -27.72 17.51 19.88
CA HIS A 152 -27.18 16.20 19.55
C HIS A 152 -27.86 15.16 20.44
N ASP A 153 -28.89 14.50 19.92
CA ASP A 153 -29.38 13.26 20.49
C ASP A 153 -29.08 12.11 19.52
N GLU A 154 -28.08 11.30 19.88
CA GLU A 154 -27.57 10.20 19.06
C GLU A 154 -28.45 8.94 19.13
N ILE A 155 -29.52 8.94 19.92
CA ILE A 155 -30.31 7.73 20.21
C ILE A 155 -31.44 7.47 19.20
N LEU A 156 -31.85 8.45 18.39
CA LEU A 156 -33.04 8.33 17.53
C LEU A 156 -32.79 7.85 16.08
N ASN A 157 -31.54 7.54 15.70
CA ASN A 157 -31.17 7.20 14.32
C ASN A 157 -30.62 5.77 14.13
N PHE A 158 -31.09 4.81 14.94
CA PHE A 158 -30.93 3.38 14.64
C PHE A 158 -32.24 2.77 14.15
#